data_AF-A0A9J6ACT9-F1
#
_entry.id   AF-A0A9J6ACT9-F1
#
_cell.length_a   1.000
_cell.length_b   1.000
_cell.length_c   1.000
_cell.angle_alpha   90.00
_cell.angle_beta   90.00
_cell.angle_gamma   90.00
#
_symmetry.space_group_name_H-M   'P 1'
#
loop_
_entity.id
_entity.type
_entity.pdbx_description
1 polymer ?
#
loop_
_entity_poly.entity_id
_entity_poly.type
_entity_poly.pdbx_seq_one_letter_code
_entity_poly.pdbx_strand_id
1 'polypeptide(L)'
;MEKRKRGGSNNGGIEENTMAILDTSGFNRDSHHRHDDSLAFLEAVRSASLLPENGTPPTSTMREAIFQILKEETSLELIMGSYQLLNELDKRFPRVCLPKMEEQASCLQPTILNEPVVVEEAWCPFTLGLDRDDEINKGSSGSIDPLGFHSLIQELGEMINQRSKALETKILRKMLLLHYLVSVLEGDFVPRNKAFKDELDPFADSLLNMLLGSRKIIYKSLVKDCLSVISDVFSDLYDKSESSSDVDSVAPPSNEISHNCIAAFALALPELKRSTCIYLKNLLRMVDS
;
A
#
# COMPACT_ATOMS: atom_id res chain seq x y z
N MET A 1 7.79 9.54 50.35
CA MET A 1 6.80 9.91 49.31
C MET A 1 7.54 10.73 48.26
N GLU A 2 8.05 10.09 47.21
CA GLU A 2 8.49 10.81 46.01
C GLU A 2 8.40 9.83 44.84
N LYS A 3 7.35 9.98 44.04
CA LYS A 3 7.10 9.17 42.84
C LYS A 3 8.00 9.71 41.73
N ARG A 4 9.02 8.94 41.32
CA ARG A 4 9.68 9.14 40.03
C ARG A 4 8.72 8.69 38.92
N LYS A 5 7.93 9.64 38.42
CA LYS A 5 7.35 9.61 37.08
C LYS A 5 8.39 10.22 36.13
N ARG A 6 8.88 9.44 35.16
CA ARG A 6 9.27 9.87 33.80
C ARG A 6 9.82 8.65 33.05
N GLY A 7 8.90 7.91 32.48
CA GLY A 7 9.12 6.92 31.42
C GLY A 7 7.90 7.04 30.52
N GLY A 8 7.87 8.08 29.69
CA GLY A 8 6.72 8.43 28.89
C GLY A 8 7.16 9.13 27.61
N SER A 9 7.01 8.41 26.50
CA SER A 9 6.88 8.87 25.13
C SER A 9 8.05 9.69 24.53
N ASN A 10 9.10 9.00 24.08
CA ASN A 10 10.01 9.57 23.07
C ASN A 10 9.35 9.64 21.68
N ASN A 11 8.33 8.83 21.41
CA ASN A 11 7.65 8.80 20.11
C ASN A 11 6.73 10.00 19.89
N GLY A 12 6.11 10.55 20.95
CA GLY A 12 5.20 11.69 20.82
C GLY A 12 5.87 12.94 20.26
N GLY A 13 7.12 13.22 20.65
CA GLY A 13 7.87 14.37 20.12
C GLY A 13 8.33 14.17 18.67
N ILE A 14 8.67 12.93 18.28
CA ILE A 14 9.02 12.62 16.88
C ILE A 14 7.78 12.74 16.00
N GLU A 15 6.64 12.22 16.46
CA GLU A 15 5.35 12.38 15.78
C GLU A 15 5.00 13.85 15.58
N GLU A 16 4.96 14.64 16.64
CA GLU A 16 4.62 16.06 16.59
C GLU A 16 5.54 16.82 15.62
N ASN A 17 6.86 16.64 15.73
CA ASN A 17 7.83 17.33 14.88
C ASN A 17 7.71 16.93 13.40
N THR A 18 7.44 15.66 13.12
CA THR A 18 7.35 15.16 11.74
C THR A 18 6.02 15.56 11.12
N MET A 19 4.91 15.45 11.86
CA MET A 19 3.59 15.85 11.39
C MET A 19 3.48 17.37 11.20
N ALA A 20 4.21 18.16 11.98
CA ALA A 20 4.28 19.61 11.82
C ALA A 20 4.83 20.05 10.45
N ILE A 21 5.58 19.20 9.74
CA ILE A 21 6.05 19.48 8.37
C ILE A 21 4.84 19.62 7.42
N LEU A 22 3.79 18.82 7.64
CA LEU A 22 2.55 18.86 6.85
C LEU A 22 1.56 19.94 7.32
N ASP A 23 1.80 20.55 8.49
CA ASP A 23 0.89 21.56 9.04
C ASP A 23 1.03 22.89 8.29
N THR A 24 0.16 23.05 7.31
CA THR A 24 0.03 24.26 6.48
C THR A 24 -0.87 25.32 7.10
N SER A 25 -1.37 25.13 8.33
CA SER A 25 -2.33 26.06 8.96
C SER A 25 -1.67 27.37 9.39
N GLY A 26 -1.62 28.35 8.46
CA GLY A 26 -1.16 29.71 8.78
C GLY A 26 -0.63 30.52 7.62
N PHE A 27 -0.33 29.89 6.48
CA PHE A 27 0.23 30.58 5.32
C PHE A 27 -0.48 30.14 4.05
N ASN A 28 -0.93 31.10 3.24
CA ASN A 28 -1.46 30.86 1.90
C ASN A 28 -0.27 30.42 1.00
N ARG A 29 0.15 29.15 1.12
CA ARG A 29 1.32 28.59 0.45
C ARG A 29 0.96 28.15 -0.96
N ASP A 30 1.74 28.58 -1.93
CA ASP A 30 1.68 28.07 -3.30
C ASP A 30 1.87 26.54 -3.34
N SER A 31 1.35 25.87 -4.37
CA SER A 31 1.38 24.41 -4.52
C SER A 31 2.78 23.80 -4.43
N HIS A 32 3.81 24.57 -4.77
CA HIS A 32 5.21 24.13 -4.69
C HIS A 32 5.67 23.88 -3.25
N HIS A 33 5.31 24.76 -2.31
CA HIS A 33 5.69 24.57 -0.91
C HIS A 33 5.05 23.31 -0.31
N ARG A 34 3.81 23.00 -0.70
CA ARG A 34 3.12 21.77 -0.26
C ARG A 34 3.77 20.49 -0.79
N HIS A 35 4.31 20.54 -2.01
CA HIS A 35 5.07 19.43 -2.60
C HIS A 35 6.38 19.20 -1.84
N ASP A 36 7.14 20.27 -1.62
CA ASP A 36 8.42 20.20 -0.89
C ASP A 36 8.24 19.76 0.56
N ASP A 37 7.19 20.25 1.24
CA ASP A 37 6.82 19.85 2.60
C ASP A 37 6.48 18.35 2.65
N SER A 38 5.70 17.85 1.68
CA SER A 38 5.37 16.41 1.58
C SER A 38 6.61 15.55 1.35
N LEU A 39 7.55 15.99 0.51
CA LEU A 39 8.83 15.29 0.32
C LEU A 39 9.68 15.28 1.59
N ALA A 40 9.80 16.43 2.25
CA ALA A 40 10.54 16.55 3.52
C ALA A 40 9.91 15.67 4.61
N PHE A 41 8.59 15.57 4.65
CA PHE A 41 7.86 14.66 5.52
C PHE A 41 8.21 13.19 5.24
N LEU A 42 8.14 12.74 3.99
CA LEU A 42 8.49 11.36 3.62
C LEU A 42 9.93 11.03 4.01
N GLU A 43 10.86 11.96 3.78
CA GLU A 43 12.27 11.77 4.10
C GLU A 43 12.55 11.80 5.62
N ALA A 44 11.83 12.62 6.37
CA ALA A 44 11.90 12.63 7.83
C ALA A 44 11.45 11.28 8.42
N VAL A 45 10.34 10.72 7.93
CA VAL A 45 9.87 9.40 8.37
C VAL A 45 10.88 8.30 8.00
N ARG A 46 11.42 8.33 6.77
CA ARG A 46 12.48 7.40 6.34
C ARG A 46 13.70 7.51 7.26
N SER A 47 14.14 8.73 7.55
CA SER A 47 15.31 9.00 8.40
C SER A 47 15.13 8.55 9.84
N ALA A 48 13.94 8.67 10.40
CA ALA A 48 13.66 8.21 11.77
C ALA A 48 13.50 6.68 11.85
N SER A 49 12.86 6.07 10.86
CA SER A 49 12.37 4.69 10.95
C SER A 49 13.27 3.66 10.25
N LEU A 50 13.92 4.05 9.15
CA LEU A 50 14.62 3.12 8.26
C LEU A 50 16.14 3.30 8.24
N LEU A 51 16.68 4.49 8.52
CA LEU A 51 18.13 4.70 8.54
C LEU A 51 18.84 4.13 9.78
N PRO A 52 18.35 4.33 11.02
CA PRO A 52 19.04 3.82 12.21
C PRO A 52 18.89 2.30 12.31
N GLU A 53 19.88 1.58 12.84
CA GLU A 53 19.79 0.13 13.07
C GLU A 53 18.64 -0.24 14.03
N ASN A 54 18.41 0.62 15.04
CA ASN A 54 17.30 0.50 15.99
C ASN A 54 16.21 1.56 15.70
N GLY A 55 15.90 1.79 14.43
CA GLY A 55 14.87 2.74 14.00
C GLY A 55 13.52 2.47 14.67
N THR A 56 12.84 3.54 15.07
CA THR A 56 11.52 3.44 15.71
C THR A 56 10.44 3.26 14.66
N PRO A 57 9.44 2.38 14.87
CA PRO A 57 8.32 2.26 13.94
C PRO A 57 7.56 3.60 13.88
N PRO A 58 7.16 4.05 12.67
CA PRO A 58 6.33 5.23 12.55
C PRO A 58 4.96 4.97 13.14
N THR A 59 4.37 6.03 13.69
CA THR A 59 3.06 5.95 14.34
C THR A 59 1.95 5.78 13.31
N SER A 60 0.75 5.42 13.78
CA SER A 60 -0.42 5.26 12.91
C SER A 60 -0.74 6.54 12.14
N THR A 61 -0.63 7.70 12.78
CA THR A 61 -0.83 9.01 12.16
C THR A 61 0.14 9.25 11.00
N MET A 62 1.43 8.93 11.21
CA MET A 62 2.45 9.06 10.16
C MET A 62 2.16 8.13 8.99
N ARG A 63 1.83 6.86 9.25
CA ARG A 63 1.51 5.88 8.20
C ARG A 63 0.27 6.29 7.40
N GLU A 64 -0.76 6.77 8.08
CA GLU A 64 -1.97 7.31 7.45
C GLU A 64 -1.64 8.48 6.52
N ALA A 65 -0.78 9.42 6.95
CA ALA A 65 -0.37 10.55 6.13
C ALA A 65 0.42 10.11 4.88
N ILE A 66 1.34 9.15 5.01
CA ILE A 66 2.07 8.58 3.85
C ILE A 66 1.08 7.89 2.89
N PHE A 67 0.15 7.12 3.42
CA PHE A 67 -0.88 6.45 2.64
C PHE A 67 -1.78 7.45 1.91
N GLN A 68 -2.10 8.57 2.56
CA GLN A 68 -2.92 9.61 1.95
C GLN A 68 -2.19 10.33 0.80
N ILE A 69 -0.89 10.56 0.95
CA ILE A 69 -0.03 11.04 -0.15
C ILE A 69 -0.12 10.07 -1.34
N LEU A 70 0.02 8.76 -1.12
CA LEU A 70 -0.13 7.76 -2.19
C LEU A 70 -1.52 7.79 -2.83
N LYS A 71 -2.57 7.97 -2.04
CA LYS A 71 -3.97 7.90 -2.49
C LYS A 71 -4.40 9.13 -3.29
N GLU A 72 -3.92 10.32 -2.94
CA GLU A 72 -4.49 11.59 -3.42
C GLU A 72 -3.56 12.45 -4.26
N GLU A 73 -2.23 12.33 -4.12
CA GLU A 73 -1.29 13.20 -4.82
C GLU A 73 -1.22 12.94 -6.33
N THR A 74 -0.81 13.97 -7.07
CA THR A 74 -0.65 13.89 -8.54
C THR A 74 0.80 13.97 -9.00
N SER A 75 1.72 14.29 -8.08
CA SER A 75 3.15 14.31 -8.36
C SER A 75 3.71 12.90 -8.43
N LEU A 76 4.37 12.55 -9.53
CA LEU A 76 5.03 11.26 -9.73
C LEU A 76 6.01 10.94 -8.59
N GLU A 77 6.78 11.95 -8.16
CA GLU A 77 7.78 11.81 -7.11
C GLU A 77 7.15 11.46 -5.75
N LEU A 78 6.05 12.13 -5.38
CA LEU A 78 5.31 11.83 -4.16
C LEU A 78 4.63 10.47 -4.23
N ILE A 79 4.05 10.10 -5.37
CA ILE A 79 3.43 8.79 -5.59
C ILE A 79 4.46 7.67 -5.42
N MET A 80 5.62 7.78 -6.09
CA MET A 80 6.67 6.77 -6.00
C MET A 80 7.30 6.73 -4.60
N GLY A 81 7.60 7.90 -4.04
CA GLY A 81 8.23 8.02 -2.72
C GLY A 81 7.36 7.45 -1.60
N SER A 82 6.06 7.75 -1.59
CA SER A 82 5.11 7.20 -0.63
C SER A 82 4.91 5.70 -0.79
N TYR A 83 4.73 5.21 -2.03
CA TYR A 83 4.62 3.77 -2.31
C TYR A 83 5.85 3.00 -1.83
N GLN A 84 7.06 3.47 -2.15
CA GLN A 84 8.30 2.83 -1.72
C GLN A 84 8.43 2.82 -0.20
N LEU A 85 8.20 3.97 0.43
CA LEU A 85 8.31 4.11 1.88
C LEU A 85 7.36 3.16 2.62
N LEU A 86 6.10 3.06 2.20
CA LEU A 86 5.13 2.14 2.81
C LEU A 86 5.59 0.68 2.73
N ASN A 87 6.07 0.24 1.56
CA ASN A 87 6.57 -1.13 1.38
C ASN A 87 7.84 -1.40 2.21
N GLU A 88 8.75 -0.44 2.33
CA GLU A 88 9.95 -0.56 3.16
C GLU A 88 9.61 -0.64 4.65
N LEU A 89 8.65 0.17 5.10
CA LEU A 89 8.15 0.16 6.48
C LEU A 89 7.47 -1.17 6.83
N ASP A 90 6.69 -1.74 5.92
CA ASP A 90 6.01 -3.01 6.15
C ASP A 90 6.96 -4.21 6.12
N LYS A 91 8.08 -4.12 5.37
CA LYS A 91 9.18 -5.08 5.44
C LYS A 91 9.94 -5.01 6.77
N ARG A 92 10.20 -3.81 7.26
CA ARG A 92 10.97 -3.61 8.50
C ARG A 92 10.15 -3.88 9.76
N PHE A 93 8.88 -3.52 9.73
CA PHE A 93 7.94 -3.64 10.84
C PHE A 93 6.71 -4.46 10.40
N PRO A 94 6.87 -5.77 10.16
CA PRO A 94 5.78 -6.63 9.69
C PRO A 94 4.68 -6.77 10.74
N ARG A 95 3.42 -6.80 10.29
CA ARG A 95 2.24 -6.95 11.17
C ARG A 95 2.18 -8.30 11.87
N VAL A 96 2.49 -9.35 11.13
CA VAL A 96 2.41 -10.74 11.57
C VAL A 96 3.81 -11.31 11.58
N CYS A 97 4.30 -11.64 12.77
CA CYS A 97 5.58 -12.30 12.96
C CYS A 97 5.35 -13.78 13.26
N LEU A 98 6.00 -14.65 12.49
CA LEU A 98 6.14 -16.04 12.88
C LEU A 98 7.32 -16.14 13.85
N PRO A 99 7.18 -16.82 15.01
CA PRO A 99 8.31 -17.09 15.87
C PRO A 99 9.37 -17.84 15.06
N LYS A 100 10.62 -17.37 15.10
CA LYS A 100 11.74 -18.10 14.51
C LYS A 100 11.83 -19.44 15.24
N MET A 101 11.71 -20.53 14.49
CA MET A 101 12.08 -21.85 14.99
C MET A 101 13.59 -21.82 15.22
N GLU A 102 14.02 -21.55 16.45
CA GLU A 102 15.41 -21.72 16.82
C GLU A 102 15.74 -23.21 16.68
N GLU A 103 16.76 -23.54 15.89
CA GLU A 103 17.42 -24.84 15.94
C GLU A 103 18.11 -24.97 17.31
N GLN A 104 17.32 -25.25 18.35
CA GLN A 104 17.86 -25.65 19.63
C GLN A 104 18.23 -27.13 19.56
N ALA A 105 19.54 -27.37 19.53
CA ALA A 105 20.13 -28.68 19.76
C ALA A 105 19.83 -29.13 21.20
N SER A 106 18.67 -29.73 21.46
CA SER A 106 18.43 -30.49 22.69
C SER A 106 17.22 -31.42 22.54
N CYS A 107 17.36 -32.64 23.06
CA CYS A 107 16.39 -33.73 23.01
C CYS A 107 15.18 -33.48 23.94
N LEU A 108 14.34 -32.49 23.64
CA LEU A 108 12.99 -32.39 24.15
C LEU A 108 12.08 -31.92 23.00
N GLN A 109 10.97 -32.63 22.78
CA GLN A 109 9.99 -32.25 21.76
C GLN A 109 9.52 -30.82 22.04
N PRO A 110 9.64 -29.86 21.10
CA PRO A 110 9.09 -28.54 21.31
C PRO A 110 7.58 -28.63 21.10
N THR A 111 6.81 -28.55 22.18
CA THR A 111 5.43 -28.05 22.10
C THR A 111 5.51 -26.53 21.88
N ILE A 112 5.98 -26.11 20.70
CA ILE A 112 5.89 -24.72 20.27
C ILE A 112 4.60 -24.62 19.47
N LEU A 113 3.59 -24.02 20.10
CA LEU A 113 2.40 -23.55 19.41
C LEU A 113 2.89 -22.52 18.38
N ASN A 114 2.80 -22.84 17.09
CA ASN A 114 3.21 -21.98 15.98
C ASN A 114 2.25 -20.79 15.80
N GLU A 115 1.79 -20.19 16.90
CA GLU A 115 0.81 -19.12 16.85
C GLU A 115 1.49 -17.84 16.32
N PRO A 116 1.03 -17.28 15.19
CA PRO A 116 1.55 -16.04 14.67
C PRO A 116 1.21 -14.91 15.64
N VAL A 117 2.24 -14.18 16.10
CA VAL A 117 2.03 -13.03 16.97
C VAL A 117 1.63 -11.84 16.11
N VAL A 118 0.41 -11.35 16.31
CA VAL A 118 -0.08 -10.12 15.72
C VAL A 118 0.37 -8.95 16.59
N VAL A 119 1.00 -7.95 15.98
CA VAL A 119 1.33 -6.71 16.69
C VAL A 119 0.02 -5.93 16.90
N GLU A 120 -0.47 -5.90 18.14
CA GLU A 120 -1.75 -5.30 18.55
C GLU A 120 -1.89 -3.82 18.14
N GLU A 121 -0.78 -3.10 17.95
CA GLU A 121 -0.75 -1.68 17.55
C GLU A 121 -0.45 -1.43 16.05
N ALA A 122 -0.54 -2.44 15.19
CA ALA A 122 -0.21 -2.28 13.77
C ALA A 122 -1.30 -1.51 12.99
N TRP A 123 -1.04 -0.24 12.64
CA TRP A 123 -1.88 0.59 11.75
C TRP A 123 -2.33 -0.16 10.50
N CYS A 124 -3.57 -0.03 10.04
CA CYS A 124 -4.16 -0.72 8.87
C CYS A 124 -4.68 0.25 7.78
N PRO A 125 -4.40 0.04 6.48
CA PRO A 125 -4.96 0.88 5.41
C PRO A 125 -6.44 0.59 5.13
N PHE A 126 -7.06 -0.39 5.78
CA PHE A 126 -8.45 -0.78 5.56
C PHE A 126 -9.36 -0.39 6.73
N THR A 127 -10.57 0.09 6.44
CA THR A 127 -11.64 0.19 7.44
C THR A 127 -12.40 -1.13 7.54
N LEU A 128 -11.87 -2.02 8.38
CA LEU A 128 -12.46 -3.34 8.62
C LEU A 128 -13.46 -3.21 9.77
N GLY A 129 -14.74 -3.08 9.43
CA GLY A 129 -15.81 -2.95 10.41
C GLY A 129 -16.16 -4.29 11.02
N LEU A 130 -15.72 -4.52 12.25
CA LEU A 130 -16.39 -5.45 13.16
C LEU A 130 -17.31 -4.63 14.06
N ASP A 131 -18.62 -4.76 13.78
CA ASP A 131 -19.78 -4.32 14.56
C ASP A 131 -20.29 -2.86 14.50
N ARG A 132 -21.55 -2.82 14.02
CA ARG A 132 -22.75 -2.05 14.45
C ARG A 132 -22.87 -0.57 14.10
N ASP A 133 -24.11 -0.25 13.72
CA ASP A 133 -24.71 1.08 13.56
C ASP A 133 -24.12 2.12 14.51
N ASP A 134 -23.13 2.85 14.02
CA ASP A 134 -22.88 4.23 14.42
C ASP A 134 -22.71 5.02 13.12
N GLU A 135 -23.84 5.36 12.50
CA GLU A 135 -23.94 6.69 11.91
C GLU A 135 -23.56 7.67 13.02
N ILE A 136 -22.69 8.63 12.71
CA ILE A 136 -22.08 9.65 13.59
C ILE A 136 -20.68 9.26 14.10
N ASN A 137 -19.68 9.35 13.22
CA ASN A 137 -18.69 10.44 13.30
C ASN A 137 -17.60 10.30 12.22
N LYS A 138 -17.50 11.35 11.39
CA LYS A 138 -16.33 11.81 10.64
C LYS A 138 -15.46 10.73 9.99
N GLY A 139 -15.59 10.63 8.67
CA GLY A 139 -14.71 9.86 7.81
C GLY A 139 -13.25 9.99 8.23
N SER A 140 -12.67 8.87 8.64
CA SER A 140 -11.22 8.68 8.58
C SER A 140 -10.86 8.74 7.11
N SER A 141 -10.52 9.93 6.63
CA SER A 141 -10.38 10.23 5.20
C SER A 141 -9.21 9.47 4.54
N GLY A 142 -8.32 8.86 5.32
CA GLY A 142 -7.13 8.19 4.77
C GLY A 142 -7.34 6.72 4.39
N SER A 143 -7.85 5.89 5.28
CA SER A 143 -8.10 4.45 5.03
C SER A 143 -9.11 4.14 3.90
N ILE A 144 -9.09 2.91 3.39
CA ILE A 144 -9.94 2.40 2.32
C ILE A 144 -10.98 1.41 2.88
N ASP A 145 -12.24 1.64 2.56
CA ASP A 145 -13.31 0.72 2.91
C ASP A 145 -13.44 -0.42 1.89
N PRO A 146 -14.17 -1.51 2.21
CA PRO A 146 -14.30 -2.64 1.30
C PRO A 146 -14.87 -2.26 -0.08
N LEU A 147 -15.80 -1.30 -0.12
CA LEU A 147 -16.35 -0.80 -1.38
C LEU A 147 -15.30 -0.01 -2.16
N GLY A 148 -14.56 0.88 -1.51
CA GLY A 148 -13.46 1.63 -2.13
C GLY A 148 -12.36 0.74 -2.69
N PHE A 149 -12.05 -0.39 -2.03
CA PHE A 149 -11.13 -1.39 -2.58
C PHE A 149 -11.67 -2.03 -3.85
N HIS A 150 -12.95 -2.41 -3.87
CA HIS A 150 -13.57 -2.99 -5.06
C HIS A 150 -13.69 -1.96 -6.19
N SER A 151 -14.09 -0.72 -5.88
CA SER A 151 -14.15 0.38 -6.85
C SER A 151 -12.79 0.70 -7.47
N LEU A 152 -11.69 0.61 -6.70
CA LEU A 152 -10.33 0.77 -7.24
C LEU A 152 -10.04 -0.19 -8.40
N ILE A 153 -10.46 -1.44 -8.28
CA ILE A 153 -10.27 -2.47 -9.32
C ILE A 153 -11.15 -2.17 -10.54
N GLN A 154 -12.41 -1.78 -10.32
CA GLN A 154 -13.34 -1.41 -11.40
C GLN A 154 -12.84 -0.20 -12.19
N GLU A 155 -12.44 0.87 -11.50
CA GLU A 155 -11.89 2.06 -12.13
C GLU A 155 -10.61 1.74 -12.93
N LEU A 156 -9.76 0.84 -12.43
CA LEU A 156 -8.59 0.39 -13.18
C LEU A 156 -8.97 -0.29 -14.50
N GLY A 157 -9.97 -1.17 -14.49
CA GLY A 157 -10.49 -1.81 -15.70
C GLY A 157 -10.98 -0.80 -16.74
N GLU A 158 -11.71 0.22 -16.28
CA GLU A 158 -12.21 1.29 -17.16
C GLU A 158 -11.08 2.15 -17.76
N MET A 159 -10.00 2.40 -17.02
CA MET A 159 -8.92 3.27 -17.47
C MET A 159 -7.86 2.59 -18.32
N ILE A 160 -7.64 1.27 -18.20
CA ILE A 160 -6.57 0.55 -18.93
C ILE A 160 -6.69 0.68 -20.45
N ASN A 161 -7.92 0.80 -20.94
CA ASN A 161 -8.26 0.95 -22.36
C ASN A 161 -8.30 2.42 -22.82
N GLN A 162 -8.20 3.38 -21.90
CA GLN A 162 -8.26 4.82 -22.20
C GLN A 162 -6.85 5.36 -22.51
N ARG A 163 -6.66 5.92 -23.71
CA ARG A 163 -5.39 6.50 -24.15
C ARG A 163 -5.41 8.02 -24.00
N SER A 164 -4.96 8.54 -22.86
CA SER A 164 -4.63 9.97 -22.74
C SER A 164 -3.47 10.23 -21.78
N LYS A 165 -2.58 11.16 -22.16
CA LYS A 165 -1.41 11.57 -21.36
C LYS A 165 -1.79 12.12 -19.99
N ALA A 166 -2.94 12.79 -19.88
CA ALA A 166 -3.45 13.31 -18.61
C ALA A 166 -3.90 12.22 -17.63
N LEU A 167 -4.11 11.00 -18.11
CA LEU A 167 -4.58 9.85 -17.32
C LEU A 167 -3.42 8.98 -16.80
N GLU A 168 -2.21 9.18 -17.32
CA GLU A 168 -1.04 8.33 -17.08
C GLU A 168 -0.64 8.28 -15.60
N THR A 169 -0.47 9.43 -14.96
CA THR A 169 -0.12 9.49 -13.53
C THR A 169 -1.25 8.99 -12.63
N LYS A 170 -2.51 9.18 -13.05
CA LYS A 170 -3.69 8.67 -12.31
C LYS A 170 -3.76 7.15 -12.37
N ILE A 171 -3.53 6.55 -13.55
CA ILE A 171 -3.46 5.10 -13.73
C ILE A 171 -2.33 4.52 -12.89
N LEU A 172 -1.13 5.11 -12.97
CA LEU A 172 0.02 4.73 -12.18
C LEU A 172 -0.30 4.67 -10.70
N ARG A 173 -0.82 5.79 -10.17
CA ARG A 173 -1.16 5.91 -8.75
C ARG A 173 -2.12 4.82 -8.32
N LYS A 174 -3.17 4.58 -9.10
CA LYS A 174 -4.17 3.54 -8.78
C LYS A 174 -3.59 2.12 -8.87
N MET A 175 -2.71 1.85 -9.83
CA MET A 175 -1.99 0.57 -9.91
C MET A 175 -1.10 0.36 -8.68
N LEU A 176 -0.28 1.35 -8.32
CA LEU A 176 0.60 1.28 -7.15
C LEU A 176 -0.17 1.20 -5.83
N LEU A 177 -1.29 1.93 -5.72
CA LEU A 177 -2.20 1.82 -4.59
C LEU A 177 -2.78 0.40 -4.48
N LEU A 178 -3.24 -0.18 -5.59
CA LEU A 178 -3.70 -1.57 -5.62
C LEU A 178 -2.59 -2.55 -5.22
N HIS A 179 -1.38 -2.37 -5.75
CA HIS A 179 -0.22 -3.21 -5.42
C HIS A 179 0.05 -3.17 -3.90
N TYR A 180 0.09 -1.96 -3.33
CA TYR A 180 0.31 -1.80 -1.89
C TYR A 180 -0.77 -2.49 -1.06
N LEU A 181 -2.05 -2.28 -1.38
CA LEU A 181 -3.16 -2.90 -0.66
C LEU A 181 -3.11 -4.43 -0.72
N VAL A 182 -2.83 -5.00 -1.90
CA VAL A 182 -2.68 -6.45 -2.05
C VAL A 182 -1.47 -6.96 -1.27
N SER A 183 -0.34 -6.25 -1.27
CA SER A 183 0.82 -6.59 -0.44
C SER A 183 0.48 -6.64 1.05
N VAL A 184 -0.34 -5.71 1.54
CA VAL A 184 -0.78 -5.69 2.94
C VAL A 184 -1.66 -6.90 3.26
N LEU A 185 -2.60 -7.24 2.36
CA LEU A 185 -3.43 -8.44 2.51
C LEU A 185 -2.56 -9.71 2.50
N GLU A 186 -1.60 -9.80 1.58
CA GLU A 186 -0.68 -10.94 1.46
C GLU A 186 0.23 -11.09 2.69
N GLY A 187 0.78 -9.97 3.17
CA GLY A 187 1.64 -9.93 4.36
C GLY A 187 0.95 -10.31 5.65
N ASP A 188 -0.39 -10.22 5.72
CA ASP A 188 -1.18 -10.73 6.86
C ASP A 188 -1.67 -12.16 6.62
N PHE A 189 -2.23 -12.45 5.44
CA PHE A 189 -2.87 -13.72 5.14
C PHE A 189 -1.86 -14.88 5.02
N VAL A 190 -0.75 -14.70 4.29
CA VAL A 190 0.18 -15.79 3.99
C VAL A 190 0.87 -16.35 5.25
N PRO A 191 1.39 -15.52 6.18
CA PRO A 191 1.97 -16.04 7.41
C PRO A 191 0.97 -16.81 8.27
N ARG A 192 -0.28 -16.32 8.38
CA ARG A 192 -1.36 -17.01 9.11
C ARG A 192 -1.70 -18.35 8.46
N ASN A 193 -1.84 -18.37 7.13
CA ASN A 193 -2.13 -19.60 6.39
C ASN A 193 -1.03 -20.66 6.57
N LYS A 194 0.24 -20.24 6.60
CA LYS A 194 1.36 -21.15 6.86
C LYS A 194 1.36 -21.71 8.29
N ALA A 195 1.02 -20.88 9.28
CA ALA A 195 0.99 -21.29 10.68
C ALA A 195 -0.11 -22.33 10.96
N PHE A 196 -1.24 -22.24 10.26
CA PHE A 196 -2.46 -22.93 10.65
C PHE A 196 -3.07 -23.81 9.56
N LYS A 197 -2.22 -24.40 8.73
CA LYS A 197 -2.63 -25.22 7.58
C LYS A 197 -3.62 -26.35 7.91
N ASP A 198 -3.73 -26.75 9.17
CA ASP A 198 -4.55 -27.86 9.67
C ASP A 198 -5.62 -27.47 10.71
N GLU A 199 -5.75 -26.19 11.08
CA GLU A 199 -6.78 -25.71 12.04
C GLU A 199 -7.94 -25.00 11.33
N LEU A 200 -9.17 -25.27 11.78
CA LEU A 200 -10.39 -24.97 11.03
C LEU A 200 -10.82 -23.49 11.00
N ASP A 201 -10.22 -22.59 11.80
CA ASP A 201 -10.76 -21.22 11.97
C ASP A 201 -9.80 -20.02 12.20
N PRO A 202 -8.46 -20.12 12.19
CA PRO A 202 -7.58 -18.97 12.46
C PRO A 202 -7.49 -17.97 11.29
N PHE A 203 -8.17 -18.28 10.18
CA PHE A 203 -8.30 -17.41 9.02
C PHE A 203 -9.34 -16.32 9.23
N ALA A 204 -10.33 -16.53 10.11
CA ALA A 204 -11.45 -15.60 10.33
C ALA A 204 -10.96 -14.17 10.63
N ASP A 205 -9.83 -14.06 11.33
CA ASP A 205 -9.25 -12.79 11.77
C ASP A 205 -8.22 -12.21 10.79
N SER A 206 -8.03 -12.81 9.60
CA SER A 206 -7.15 -12.22 8.59
C SER A 206 -7.78 -10.97 7.98
N LEU A 207 -6.95 -9.99 7.57
CA LEU A 207 -7.41 -8.78 6.90
C LEU A 207 -8.24 -9.10 5.65
N LEU A 208 -7.84 -10.15 4.91
CA LEU A 208 -8.56 -10.61 3.73
C LEU A 208 -9.96 -11.13 4.07
N ASN A 209 -10.08 -11.96 5.11
CA ASN A 209 -11.38 -12.49 5.52
C ASN A 209 -12.28 -11.45 6.16
N MET A 210 -11.72 -10.49 6.91
CA MET A 210 -12.49 -9.33 7.37
C MET A 210 -12.99 -8.47 6.20
N LEU A 211 -12.14 -8.24 5.19
CA LEU A 211 -12.49 -7.46 4.00
C LEU A 211 -13.64 -8.12 3.21
N LEU A 212 -13.51 -9.41 2.92
CA LEU A 212 -14.49 -10.18 2.15
C LEU A 212 -15.74 -10.55 2.99
N GLY A 213 -15.54 -10.82 4.27
CA GLY A 213 -16.57 -11.15 5.25
C GLY A 213 -17.48 -9.97 5.61
N SER A 214 -17.08 -8.73 5.29
CA SER A 214 -17.91 -7.53 5.42
C SER A 214 -19.24 -7.59 4.64
N ARG A 215 -19.37 -8.54 3.70
CA ARG A 215 -20.51 -8.69 2.76
C ARG A 215 -20.78 -7.48 1.87
N LYS A 216 -19.97 -6.43 1.98
CA LYS A 216 -20.02 -5.25 1.11
C LYS A 216 -19.47 -5.56 -0.28
N ILE A 217 -18.49 -6.46 -0.37
CA ILE A 217 -17.93 -6.94 -1.63
C ILE A 217 -18.65 -8.21 -2.07
N ILE A 218 -19.21 -8.19 -3.28
CA ILE A 218 -19.77 -9.39 -3.90
C ILE A 218 -18.61 -10.19 -4.53
N TYR A 219 -18.22 -11.31 -3.93
CA TYR A 219 -17.10 -12.16 -4.38
C TYR A 219 -17.12 -12.43 -5.89
N LYS A 220 -18.27 -12.87 -6.43
CA LYS A 220 -18.42 -13.12 -7.88
C LYS A 220 -18.11 -11.88 -8.73
N SER A 221 -18.49 -10.70 -8.26
CA SER A 221 -18.18 -9.44 -8.96
C SER A 221 -16.71 -9.11 -8.85
N LEU A 222 -16.11 -9.24 -7.66
CA LEU A 222 -14.69 -9.01 -7.44
C LEU A 222 -13.83 -9.87 -8.38
N VAL A 223 -14.08 -11.18 -8.43
CA VAL A 223 -13.35 -12.12 -9.30
C VAL A 223 -13.52 -11.74 -10.77
N LYS A 224 -14.76 -11.46 -11.20
CA LYS A 224 -15.06 -11.05 -12.57
C LYS A 224 -14.31 -9.76 -12.95
N ASP A 225 -14.33 -8.76 -12.07
CA ASP A 225 -13.68 -7.47 -12.31
C ASP A 225 -12.14 -7.62 -12.32
N CYS A 226 -11.56 -8.46 -11.44
CA CYS A 226 -10.13 -8.80 -11.48
C CYS A 226 -9.74 -9.48 -12.81
N LEU A 227 -10.52 -10.46 -13.27
CA LEU A 227 -10.27 -11.16 -14.52
C LEU A 227 -10.44 -10.26 -15.75
N SER A 228 -11.38 -9.32 -15.71
CA SER A 228 -11.54 -8.29 -16.75
C SER A 228 -10.26 -7.47 -16.87
N VAL A 229 -9.80 -6.89 -15.76
CA VAL A 229 -8.57 -6.08 -15.71
C VAL A 229 -7.37 -6.85 -16.26
N ILE A 230 -7.19 -8.11 -15.82
CA ILE A 230 -6.10 -8.97 -16.31
C ILE A 230 -6.20 -9.15 -17.83
N SER A 231 -7.40 -9.43 -18.34
CA SER A 231 -7.63 -9.65 -19.77
C SER A 231 -7.36 -8.38 -20.58
N ASP A 232 -7.88 -7.23 -20.13
CA ASP A 232 -7.68 -5.92 -20.76
C ASP A 232 -6.19 -5.55 -20.85
N VAL A 233 -5.42 -5.80 -19.79
CA VAL A 233 -3.97 -5.60 -19.80
C VAL A 233 -3.28 -6.50 -20.83
N PHE A 234 -3.63 -7.78 -20.88
CA PHE A 234 -3.03 -8.70 -21.85
C PHE A 234 -3.33 -8.30 -23.30
N SER A 235 -4.56 -7.88 -23.59
CA SER A 235 -4.95 -7.35 -24.90
C SER A 235 -4.14 -6.10 -25.27
N ASP A 236 -4.02 -5.11 -24.38
CA ASP A 236 -3.24 -3.88 -24.66
C ASP A 236 -1.74 -4.16 -24.89
N LEU A 237 -1.16 -5.15 -24.18
CA LEU A 237 0.23 -5.54 -24.36
C LEU A 237 0.46 -6.28 -25.68
N TYR A 238 -0.50 -7.12 -26.10
CA TYR A 238 -0.41 -7.87 -27.35
C TYR A 238 -0.53 -6.95 -28.58
N ASP A 239 -1.49 -6.02 -28.58
CA ASP A 239 -1.69 -5.03 -29.66
C ASP A 239 -0.45 -4.14 -29.90
N LYS A 240 0.35 -3.89 -28.85
CA LYS A 240 1.61 -3.14 -28.94
C LYS A 240 2.77 -3.97 -29.52
N SER A 241 2.75 -5.29 -29.33
CA SER A 241 3.78 -6.17 -29.88
C SER A 241 3.65 -6.31 -31.41
N GLU A 242 2.45 -6.22 -31.96
CA GLU A 242 2.21 -6.35 -33.41
C GLU A 242 2.40 -5.04 -34.19
N SER A 243 2.38 -3.87 -33.51
CA SER A 243 2.50 -2.55 -34.14
C SER A 243 3.93 -1.97 -34.15
N SER A 244 4.93 -2.74 -33.71
CA SER A 244 6.33 -2.30 -33.56
C SER A 244 7.20 -2.42 -34.85
N SER A 245 6.60 -2.49 -36.03
CA SER A 245 7.32 -2.35 -37.30
C SER A 245 6.95 -1.05 -37.99
N ASP A 246 7.72 0.03 -37.74
CA ASP A 246 8.29 0.91 -38.78
C ASP A 246 8.79 2.28 -38.23
N VAL A 247 10.09 2.50 -38.50
CA VAL A 247 10.87 3.72 -38.78
C VAL A 247 10.55 5.11 -38.19
N ASP A 248 11.61 5.66 -37.57
CA ASP A 248 12.22 7.00 -37.67
C ASP A 248 11.39 8.30 -37.64
N SER A 249 11.86 9.19 -36.76
CA SER A 249 12.04 10.66 -36.93
C SER A 249 11.22 11.56 -35.99
N VAL A 250 11.92 12.34 -35.16
CA VAL A 250 12.04 13.83 -35.24
C VAL A 250 12.63 14.37 -33.91
N ALA A 251 13.52 15.37 -34.05
CA ALA A 251 14.36 16.03 -33.05
C ALA A 251 13.64 16.62 -31.81
N PRO A 252 14.33 16.83 -30.67
CA PRO A 252 13.71 17.20 -29.40
C PRO A 252 13.49 18.72 -29.27
N PRO A 253 12.37 19.19 -28.68
CA PRO A 253 12.29 20.52 -28.09
C PRO A 253 12.77 20.49 -26.63
N SER A 254 13.46 21.56 -26.25
CA SER A 254 14.09 21.78 -24.94
C SER A 254 13.07 21.95 -23.80
N ASN A 255 12.90 20.91 -23.00
CA ASN A 255 12.43 20.94 -21.60
C ASN A 255 12.80 19.59 -20.95
N GLU A 256 14.09 19.42 -20.65
CA GLU A 256 14.70 18.10 -20.38
C GLU A 256 14.10 17.39 -19.15
N ILE A 257 13.67 18.11 -18.10
CA ILE A 257 13.21 17.45 -16.86
C ILE A 257 11.80 16.85 -17.01
N SER A 258 10.87 17.57 -17.64
CA SER A 258 9.49 17.09 -17.87
C SER A 258 9.43 15.99 -18.93
N HIS A 259 10.26 16.07 -19.97
CA HIS A 259 10.31 15.03 -21.00
C HIS A 259 10.91 13.71 -20.47
N ASN A 260 11.92 13.79 -19.60
CA ASN A 260 12.56 12.61 -19.02
C ASN A 260 11.60 11.80 -18.14
N CYS A 261 10.78 12.46 -17.31
CA CYS A 261 9.78 11.78 -16.49
C CYS A 261 8.69 11.09 -17.33
N ILE A 262 8.24 11.74 -18.42
CA ILE A 262 7.26 11.19 -19.35
C ILE A 262 7.85 9.98 -20.11
N ALA A 263 9.09 10.06 -20.55
CA ALA A 263 9.78 8.96 -21.24
C ALA A 263 10.03 7.76 -20.30
N ALA A 264 10.52 8.00 -19.08
CA ALA A 264 10.71 6.97 -18.07
C ALA A 264 9.38 6.26 -17.72
N PHE A 265 8.30 7.03 -17.61
CA PHE A 265 6.97 6.49 -17.38
C PHE A 265 6.48 5.62 -18.55
N ALA A 266 6.61 6.10 -19.79
CA ALA A 266 6.23 5.34 -20.99
C ALA A 266 6.99 4.00 -21.10
N LEU A 267 8.25 3.97 -20.65
CA LEU A 267 9.07 2.75 -20.59
C LEU A 267 8.66 1.81 -19.45
N ALA A 268 8.28 2.34 -18.29
CA ALA A 268 7.93 1.54 -17.11
C ALA A 268 6.47 1.04 -17.11
N LEU A 269 5.56 1.72 -17.82
CA LEU A 269 4.13 1.39 -17.82
C LEU A 269 3.81 -0.06 -18.24
N PRO A 270 4.44 -0.65 -19.28
CA PRO A 270 4.21 -2.05 -19.61
C PRO A 270 4.56 -3.01 -18.46
N GLU A 271 5.65 -2.75 -17.76
CA GLU A 271 6.08 -3.57 -16.62
C GLU A 271 5.14 -3.38 -15.42
N LEU A 272 4.69 -2.14 -15.18
CA LEU A 272 3.69 -1.86 -14.15
C LEU A 272 2.36 -2.55 -14.43
N LYS A 273 1.90 -2.55 -15.69
CA LYS A 273 0.71 -3.28 -16.13
C LYS A 273 0.87 -4.78 -15.87
N ARG A 274 2.01 -5.35 -16.26
CA ARG A 274 2.36 -6.77 -16.00
C ARG A 274 2.35 -7.08 -14.51
N SER A 275 2.98 -6.23 -13.69
CA SER A 275 3.00 -6.33 -12.24
C SER A 275 1.59 -6.29 -11.64
N THR A 276 0.72 -5.41 -12.15
CA THR A 276 -0.70 -5.34 -11.74
C THR A 276 -1.42 -6.66 -11.94
N CYS A 277 -1.19 -7.34 -13.07
CA CYS A 277 -1.74 -8.67 -13.29
C CYS A 277 -1.21 -9.71 -12.29
N ILE A 278 0.06 -9.59 -11.85
CA ILE A 278 0.64 -10.48 -10.83
C ILE A 278 -0.06 -10.25 -9.48
N TYR A 279 -0.21 -9.00 -9.05
CA TYR A 279 -0.92 -8.68 -7.80
C TYR A 279 -2.37 -9.16 -7.81
N LEU A 280 -3.11 -8.95 -8.90
CA LEU A 280 -4.48 -9.47 -9.00
C LEU A 280 -4.53 -10.99 -8.99
N LYS A 281 -3.57 -11.68 -9.61
CA LYS A 281 -3.45 -13.15 -9.53
C LYS A 281 -3.14 -13.62 -8.10
N ASN A 282 -2.28 -12.91 -7.37
CA ASN A 282 -2.00 -13.21 -5.96
C ASN A 282 -3.27 -13.03 -5.11
N LEU A 283 -3.99 -11.92 -5.30
CA LEU A 283 -5.28 -11.69 -4.65
C LEU A 283 -6.22 -12.87 -4.90
N LEU A 284 -6.48 -13.24 -6.16
CA LEU A 284 -7.37 -14.35 -6.51
C LEU A 284 -6.93 -15.67 -5.86
N ARG A 285 -5.63 -15.98 -5.86
CA ARG A 285 -5.10 -17.18 -5.18
C ARG A 285 -5.39 -17.18 -3.69
N MET A 286 -5.26 -16.03 -3.02
CA MET A 286 -5.55 -15.93 -1.59
C MET A 286 -7.05 -16.07 -1.32
N VAL A 287 -7.92 -15.55 -2.20
CA VAL A 287 -9.37 -15.72 -2.01
C VAL A 287 -9.83 -17.16 -2.25
N ASP A 288 -9.15 -17.90 -3.12
CA ASP A 288 -9.46 -19.30 -3.41
C ASP A 288 -8.78 -20.31 -2.44
N SER A 289 -7.97 -19.83 -1.49
CA SER A 289 -7.24 -20.66 -0.50
C SER A 289 -8.09 -21.00 0.72
#